data_AF-A0A520KTU1-F1
#
_entry.id   AF-A0A520KTU1-F1
#
_cell.length_a   1.000
_cell.length_b   1.000
_cell.length_c   1.000
_cell.angle_alpha   90.00
_cell.angle_beta   90.00
_cell.angle_gamma   90.00
#
_symmetry.space_group_name_H-M   'P 1'
#
loop_
_entity.id
_entity.type
_entity.pdbx_description
1 polymer ?
#
loop_
_entity_poly.entity_id
_entity_poly.type
_entity_poly.pdbx_seq_one_letter_code
_entity_poly.pdbx_strand_id
1 'polypeptide(L)' 'MIVRPILESIVEDIKFEDLPANWNSFDLDNFSKSKRLWDYQKDALKNAIKVLWKYFEGFVDYQEGEKFK' A
#
# COMPACT_ATOMS: atom_id res chain seq x y z
N MET A 1 -26.89 -4.21 -5.27
CA MET A 1 -25.63 -4.87 -4.86
C MET A 1 -24.51 -3.87 -5.11
N ILE A 2 -23.87 -3.34 -4.07
CA ILE A 2 -22.69 -2.47 -4.24
C ILE A 2 -21.53 -3.41 -4.50
N VAL A 3 -20.94 -3.32 -5.70
CA VAL A 3 -19.72 -4.07 -6.03
C VAL A 3 -18.56 -3.34 -5.36
N ARG A 4 -17.90 -3.99 -4.40
CA ARG A 4 -16.65 -3.46 -3.85
C ARG A 4 -15.53 -3.66 -4.89
N PRO A 5 -14.75 -2.62 -5.21
CA PRO A 5 -13.54 -2.77 -6.03
C PRO A 5 -12.58 -3.78 -5.39
N ILE A 6 -11.99 -4.67 -6.18
CA ILE A 6 -11.06 -5.69 -5.68
C ILE A 6 -9.88 -5.05 -4.93
N LEU A 7 -9.38 -3.92 -5.42
CA LEU A 7 -8.29 -3.18 -4.76
C LEU A 7 -8.68 -2.66 -3.39
N GLU A 8 -9.94 -2.26 -3.17
CA GLU A 8 -10.44 -1.81 -1.87
C GLU A 8 -10.33 -2.94 -0.85
N SER A 9 -10.85 -4.13 -1.20
CA SER A 9 -10.76 -5.31 -0.33
C SER A 9 -9.31 -5.66 0.01
N ILE A 10 -8.42 -5.66 -1.00
CA ILE A 10 -6.99 -5.98 -0.78
C ILE A 10 -6.34 -5.00 0.20
N VAL A 11 -6.60 -3.70 0.07
CA VAL A 11 -5.96 -2.71 0.96
C VAL A 11 -6.59 -2.66 2.34
N GLU A 12 -7.86 -3.03 2.50
CA GLU A 12 -8.53 -3.13 3.82
C GLU A 12 -7.92 -4.25 4.68
N ASP A 13 -7.48 -5.34 4.05
CA ASP A 13 -6.84 -6.47 4.73
C ASP A 13 -5.38 -6.19 5.18
N ILE A 14 -4.79 -5.09 4.71
CA ILE A 14 -3.41 -4.70 5.02
C ILE A 14 -3.43 -3.48 5.95
N LYS A 15 -2.87 -3.63 7.16
CA LYS A 15 -2.62 -2.49 8.06
C LYS A 15 -1.35 -1.78 7.63
N PHE A 16 -1.41 -0.46 7.50
CA PHE A 16 -0.26 0.34 7.05
C PHE A 16 0.88 0.29 8.06
N GLU A 17 0.53 0.25 9.35
CA GLU A 17 1.44 0.22 10.48
C GLU A 17 2.23 -1.11 10.57
N ASP A 18 1.69 -2.18 9.99
CA ASP A 18 2.32 -3.51 9.96
C ASP A 18 3.31 -3.67 8.78
N LEU A 19 3.38 -2.69 7.87
CA LEU A 19 4.33 -2.74 6.76
C LEU A 19 5.79 -2.61 7.27
N PRO A 20 6.78 -3.14 6.54
CA PRO A 20 8.19 -2.91 6.86
C PRO A 20 8.56 -1.42 6.89
N ALA A 21 9.62 -1.08 7.63
CA ALA A 21 9.99 0.32 7.89
C ALA A 21 10.26 1.15 6.62
N ASN A 22 10.78 0.54 5.55
CA ASN A 22 10.97 1.20 4.26
C ASN A 22 9.66 1.59 3.55
N TRP A 23 8.51 1.05 3.99
CA TRP A 23 7.19 1.33 3.42
C TRP A 23 6.29 2.19 4.32
N ASN A 24 6.46 2.18 5.64
CA ASN A 24 5.58 2.92 6.55
C ASN A 24 6.20 4.16 7.22
N SER A 25 7.48 4.45 7.00
CA SER A 25 8.19 5.56 7.65
C SER A 25 8.13 6.90 6.92
N PHE A 26 7.37 7.00 5.82
CA PHE A 26 7.23 8.26 5.08
C PHE A 26 6.51 9.34 5.90
N ASP A 27 7.02 10.57 5.87
CA ASP A 27 6.29 11.74 6.38
C ASP A 27 5.17 12.11 5.39
N LEU A 28 3.98 11.58 5.64
CA LEU A 28 2.78 11.88 4.86
C LEU A 28 2.12 13.20 5.25
N ASP A 29 2.48 13.79 6.40
CA ASP A 29 1.94 15.08 6.83
C ASP A 29 2.61 16.22 6.09
N ASN A 30 3.95 16.22 6.00
CA ASN A 30 4.73 17.27 5.32
C ASN A 30 5.17 16.82 3.91
N PHE A 31 4.20 16.68 3.01
CA PHE A 31 4.44 16.25 1.62
C PHE A 31 5.48 17.09 0.87
N SER A 32 5.60 18.38 1.18
CA SER A 32 6.72 19.21 0.71
C SER A 32 7.01 20.33 1.69
N LYS A 33 8.05 21.14 1.41
CA LYS A 33 8.46 22.28 2.23
C LYS A 33 7.31 23.24 2.61
N SER A 34 6.32 23.40 1.74
CA SER A 34 5.20 24.34 1.94
C SER A 34 3.83 23.68 1.93
N LYS A 35 3.74 22.36 1.74
CA LYS A 35 2.46 21.67 1.53
C LYS A 35 2.26 20.59 2.58
N ARG A 36 1.14 20.72 3.28
CA ARG A 36 0.60 19.70 4.17
C ARG A 36 -0.59 19.00 3.53
N LEU A 37 -0.75 17.73 3.83
CA LEU A 37 -1.88 16.93 3.34
C LEU A 37 -3.04 16.95 4.33
N TRP A 38 -4.25 16.91 3.79
CA TRP A 38 -5.44 16.67 4.59
C TRP A 38 -5.57 15.16 4.89
N ASP A 39 -6.36 14.80 5.89
CA ASP A 39 -6.45 13.40 6.34
C ASP A 39 -6.82 12.43 5.23
N TYR A 40 -7.81 12.76 4.40
CA TYR A 40 -8.20 11.90 3.28
C TYR A 40 -7.07 11.70 2.24
N GLN A 41 -6.18 12.68 2.07
CA GLN A 41 -5.05 12.60 1.14
C GLN A 41 -3.97 11.67 1.71
N LYS A 42 -3.75 11.73 3.03
CA LYS A 42 -2.85 10.81 3.73
C LYS A 42 -3.37 9.39 3.63
N ASP A 43 -4.66 9.18 3.84
CA ASP A 43 -5.27 7.85 3.72
C ASP A 43 -5.22 7.31 2.28
N ALA A 44 -5.43 8.17 1.28
CA ALA A 44 -5.25 7.79 -0.13
C ALA A 44 -3.81 7.35 -0.44
N LEU A 45 -2.80 8.08 0.09
CA LEU A 45 -1.40 7.70 -0.06
C LEU A 45 -1.06 6.40 0.67
N LYS A 46 -1.57 6.21 1.89
CA LYS A 46 -1.42 4.94 2.62
C LYS A 46 -1.98 3.76 1.81
N ASN A 47 -3.15 3.93 1.20
CA ASN A 47 -3.75 2.91 0.34
C ASN A 47 -2.89 2.64 -0.91
N ALA A 48 -2.37 3.68 -1.57
CA ALA A 48 -1.48 3.51 -2.71
C ALA A 48 -0.18 2.76 -2.32
N ILE A 49 0.42 3.12 -1.19
CA ILE A 49 1.62 2.46 -0.65
C ILE A 49 1.35 0.98 -0.36
N LYS A 50 0.22 0.64 0.28
CA LYS A 50 -0.17 -0.76 0.54
C LYS A 50 -0.26 -1.58 -0.74
N VAL A 51 -0.83 -1.02 -1.82
CA VAL A 51 -0.89 -1.68 -3.13
C VAL A 51 0.51 -1.90 -3.71
N LEU A 52 1.35 -0.87 -3.67
CA LEU A 52 2.72 -0.95 -4.19
C LEU A 52 3.55 -1.98 -3.42
N TRP A 53 3.49 -1.95 -2.09
CA TRP A 53 4.13 -2.96 -1.25
C TRP A 53 3.63 -4.38 -1.61
N LYS A 54 2.31 -4.55 -1.74
CA LYS A 54 1.73 -5.85 -2.10
C LYS A 54 2.27 -6.33 -3.45
N TYR A 55 2.39 -5.44 -4.43
CA TYR A 55 2.92 -5.75 -5.76
C TYR A 55 4.41 -6.13 -5.75
N PHE A 56 5.26 -5.38 -5.04
CA PHE A 56 6.71 -5.55 -5.08
C PHE A 56 7.25 -6.57 -4.07
N GLU A 57 6.64 -6.70 -2.89
CA GLU A 57 7.17 -7.52 -1.79
C GLU A 57 6.14 -8.50 -1.24
N GLY A 58 4.85 -8.15 -1.30
CA GLY A 58 3.77 -9.01 -0.78
C GLY A 58 3.41 -10.20 -1.68
N PHE A 59 4.00 -10.28 -2.87
CA PHE A 59 4.12 -11.49 -3.66
C PHE A 59 5.61 -11.84 -3.68
N VAL A 60 6.05 -12.76 -2.81
CA VAL A 60 7.46 -13.17 -2.77
C VAL A 60 7.80 -13.98 -4.03
N ASP A 61 9.02 -13.73 -4.50
CA ASP A 61 9.67 -14.09 -5.76
C ASP A 61 9.31 -15.44 -6.38
N TYR A 62 8.84 -15.39 -7.63
CA TYR A 62 8.97 -16.49 -8.56
C TYR A 62 10.41 -17.00 -8.54
N GLN A 63 10.61 -18.23 -8.09
CA GLN A 63 11.90 -18.90 -8.20
C GLN A 63 11.98 -19.59 -9.56
N GLU A 64 13.11 -19.47 -10.26
CA GLU A 64 13.33 -20.14 -11.53
C GLU A 64 13.13 -21.67 -11.34
N GLY A 65 12.04 -22.20 -11.88
CA GLY A 65 11.61 -23.60 -11.69
C GLY A 65 10.25 -23.80 -11.02
N GLU A 66 9.62 -22.75 -10.49
CA GLU A 66 8.23 -22.85 -10.02
C GLU A 66 7.27 -22.99 -11.21
N LYS A 67 6.53 -24.10 -11.27
CA LYS A 67 5.44 -24.25 -12.23
C LYS A 67 4.29 -23.36 -11.79
N PHE A 68 3.81 -22.51 -12.69
CA PHE A 68 2.52 -21.85 -12.55
C PHE A 68 1.47 -22.94 -12.30
N LYS A 69 0.94 -23.00 -11.08
CA LYS A 69 -0.19 -23.86 -10.73
C LYS A 69 -1.48 -23.27 -11.27
#